data_AF-A0A7K9TN42-F1
#
_entry.id   AF-A0A7K9TN42-F1
#
_cell.length_a   1.000
_cell.length_b   1.000
_cell.length_c   1.000
_cell.angle_alpha   90.00
_cell.angle_beta   90.00
_cell.angle_gamma   90.00
#
_symmetry.space_group_name_H-M   'P 1'
#
loop_
_entity.id
_entity.type
_entity.pdbx_description
1 polymer ?
#
loop_
_entity_poly.entity_id
_entity_poly.type
_entity_poly.pdbx_seq_one_letter_code
_entity_poly.pdbx_strand_id
1 'polypeptide(L)'
;QVLCLNNAKDAHNEYQSLLSEVNDPSTKYILRTANRLYGEKTLEFFSSFIESSQKLYHAGLEQTDFMHAWEDSRKQINGWVEGMTEGKIQNLLVKGILDSKTRLVLVNAIYFKGNWEKQFDKGKTVELPFQINK
;
A
#
# COMPACT_ATOMS: atom_id res chain seq x y z
N GLN A 1 -12.78 3.23 -20.10
CA GLN A 1 -11.63 2.86 -19.22
C GLN A 1 -12.05 3.13 -17.79
N VAL A 2 -11.82 2.21 -16.85
CA VAL A 2 -12.40 2.27 -15.48
C VAL A 2 -11.67 3.26 -14.56
N LEU A 3 -10.37 3.48 -14.76
CA LEU A 3 -9.52 4.33 -13.91
C LEU A 3 -9.41 5.79 -14.37
N CYS A 4 -10.13 6.18 -15.43
CA CYS A 4 -10.17 7.56 -15.97
C CYS A 4 -8.81 8.21 -16.31
N LEU A 5 -7.76 7.41 -16.55
CA LEU A 5 -6.40 7.91 -16.83
C LEU A 5 -6.30 8.63 -18.18
N ASN A 6 -7.23 8.38 -19.10
CA ASN A 6 -7.28 9.04 -20.41
C ASN A 6 -7.39 10.58 -20.34
N ASN A 7 -7.83 11.14 -19.21
CA ASN A 7 -7.94 12.58 -19.02
C ASN A 7 -6.67 13.21 -18.42
N ALA A 8 -5.75 12.38 -17.90
CA ALA A 8 -4.47 12.84 -17.39
C ALA A 8 -3.48 12.96 -18.55
N LYS A 9 -2.76 14.09 -18.62
CA LYS A 9 -1.72 14.28 -19.64
C LYS A 9 -0.53 13.36 -19.40
N ASP A 10 -0.19 13.15 -18.13
CA ASP A 10 0.82 12.19 -17.68
C ASP A 10 0.49 11.68 -16.28
N ALA A 11 -0.36 10.66 -16.21
CA ALA A 11 -0.82 10.11 -14.94
C ALA A 11 0.34 9.67 -14.03
N HIS A 12 1.45 9.18 -14.61
CA HIS A 12 2.54 8.62 -13.82
C HIS A 12 3.35 9.70 -13.11
N ASN A 13 3.70 10.78 -13.82
CA ASN A 13 4.43 11.90 -13.22
C ASN A 13 3.57 12.69 -12.21
N GLU A 14 2.27 12.79 -12.46
CA GLU A 14 1.32 13.37 -11.49
C GLU A 14 1.25 12.52 -10.21
N TYR A 15 1.20 11.18 -10.34
CA TYR A 15 1.26 10.27 -9.20
C TYR A 15 2.58 10.36 -8.42
N GLN A 16 3.72 10.49 -9.11
CA GLN A 16 5.00 10.66 -8.45
C GLN A 16 5.03 11.91 -7.56
N SER A 17 4.50 13.02 -8.09
CA SER A 17 4.42 14.29 -7.37
C SER A 17 3.53 14.16 -6.14
N LEU A 18 2.34 13.55 -6.31
CA LEU A 18 1.42 13.27 -5.21
C LEU A 18 2.09 12.41 -4.13
N LEU A 19 2.77 11.33 -4.50
CA LEU A 19 3.44 10.42 -3.55
C LEU A 19 4.57 11.12 -2.78
N SER A 20 5.23 12.10 -3.40
CA SER A 20 6.27 12.89 -2.74
C SER A 20 5.67 13.84 -1.69
N GLU A 21 4.53 14.48 -2.01
CA GLU A 21 3.83 15.40 -1.10
C GLU A 21 3.19 14.65 0.09
N VAL A 22 2.48 13.56 -0.17
CA VAL A 22 1.75 12.82 0.88
C VAL A 22 2.66 12.09 1.86
N ASN A 23 3.87 11.72 1.46
CA ASN A 23 4.85 11.05 2.31
C ASN A 23 5.84 12.02 2.97
N ASP A 24 5.62 13.34 2.86
CA ASP A 24 6.52 14.33 3.46
C ASP A 24 6.58 14.15 5.00
N PRO A 25 7.76 13.82 5.55
CA PRO A 25 7.92 13.57 6.98
C PRO A 25 7.82 14.85 7.83
N SER A 26 7.80 16.03 7.23
CA SER A 26 7.68 17.33 7.93
C SER A 26 6.23 17.69 8.30
N THR A 27 5.26 16.88 7.88
CA THR A 27 3.84 17.11 8.15
C THR A 27 3.48 16.93 9.63
N LYS A 28 2.42 17.62 10.09
CA LYS A 28 1.90 17.52 11.47
C LYS A 28 1.05 16.27 11.72
N TYR A 29 0.87 15.44 10.70
CA TYR A 29 0.11 14.21 10.71
C TYR A 29 1.02 13.06 10.26
N ILE A 30 0.58 11.83 10.50
CA ILE A 30 1.23 10.66 9.92
C ILE A 30 0.40 10.26 8.72
N LEU A 31 0.99 10.35 7.53
CA LEU A 31 0.48 9.74 6.31
C LEU A 31 1.59 8.86 5.74
N ARG A 32 1.30 7.58 5.60
CA ARG A 32 2.21 6.59 5.03
C ARG A 32 1.52 5.96 3.84
N THR A 33 2.12 6.11 2.67
CA THR A 33 1.78 5.29 1.50
C THR A 33 2.94 4.34 1.25
N ALA A 34 2.63 3.07 1.05
CA ALA A 34 3.62 2.01 0.91
C ALA A 34 3.30 1.23 -0.35
N ASN A 35 4.14 1.41 -1.37
CA ASN A 35 4.09 0.65 -2.61
C ASN A 35 5.26 -0.32 -2.67
N ARG A 36 5.00 -1.56 -3.07
CA ARG A 36 6.06 -2.54 -3.33
C ARG A 36 5.61 -3.57 -4.34
N LEU A 37 6.56 -4.04 -5.12
CA LEU A 37 6.39 -5.16 -6.03
C LEU A 37 7.07 -6.39 -5.41
N TYR A 38 6.38 -7.53 -5.41
CA TYR A 38 6.97 -8.81 -5.03
C TYR A 38 6.95 -9.74 -6.23
N GLY A 39 8.13 -10.04 -6.77
CA GLY A 39 8.30 -10.88 -7.96
C GLY A 39 8.81 -12.27 -7.62
N GLU A 40 8.38 -13.28 -8.36
CA GLU A 40 8.96 -14.62 -8.30
C GLU A 40 10.45 -14.56 -8.69
N LYS A 41 11.32 -15.06 -7.82
CA LYS A 41 12.79 -14.96 -7.95
C LYS A 41 13.36 -15.64 -9.19
N THR A 42 12.67 -16.65 -9.73
CA THR A 42 13.10 -17.35 -10.95
C THR A 42 12.80 -16.59 -12.24
N LEU A 43 12.09 -15.46 -12.16
CA LEU A 43 11.80 -14.61 -13.31
C LEU A 43 12.71 -13.38 -13.37
N GLU A 44 13.09 -13.03 -14.59
CA GLU A 44 13.69 -11.74 -14.90
C GLU A 44 12.60 -10.75 -15.31
N PHE A 45 12.60 -9.58 -14.66
CA PHE A 45 11.72 -8.47 -15.00
C PHE A 45 12.50 -7.43 -15.80
N PHE A 46 11.83 -6.77 -16.75
CA PHE A 46 12.45 -5.71 -17.53
C PHE A 46 12.97 -4.60 -16.60
N SER A 47 14.25 -4.22 -16.76
CA SER A 47 14.86 -3.15 -15.95
C SER A 47 14.07 -1.84 -16.06
N SER A 48 13.57 -1.51 -17.25
CA SER A 48 12.73 -0.33 -17.46
C SER A 48 11.44 -0.34 -16.63
N PHE A 49 10.84 -1.50 -16.39
CA PHE A 49 9.66 -1.63 -15.55
C PHE A 49 9.99 -1.43 -14.06
N ILE A 50 11.09 -2.03 -13.60
CA ILE A 50 11.56 -1.88 -12.21
C ILE A 50 11.93 -0.42 -11.93
N GLU A 51 12.73 0.18 -12.81
CA GLU A 51 13.17 1.57 -12.70
C GLU A 51 11.99 2.54 -12.73
N SER A 52 11.03 2.33 -13.63
CA SER A 52 9.82 3.16 -13.71
C SER A 52 8.98 3.02 -12.44
N SER A 53 8.80 1.79 -11.93
CA SER A 53 8.03 1.54 -10.71
C SER A 53 8.67 2.16 -9.47
N GLN A 54 9.99 2.03 -9.35
CA GLN A 54 10.76 2.67 -8.28
C GLN A 54 10.68 4.20 -8.37
N LYS A 55 10.88 4.77 -9.57
CA LYS A 55 10.92 6.21 -9.77
C LYS A 55 9.56 6.88 -9.59
N LEU A 56 8.52 6.33 -10.20
CA LEU A 56 7.20 6.98 -10.33
C LEU A 56 6.27 6.62 -9.17
N TYR A 57 6.47 5.46 -8.55
CA TYR A 57 5.59 4.95 -7.50
C TYR A 57 6.29 4.70 -6.16
N HIS A 58 7.61 4.94 -6.07
CA HIS A 58 8.44 4.55 -4.94
C HIS A 58 8.32 3.04 -4.63
N ALA A 59 8.04 2.24 -5.67
CA ALA A 59 7.72 0.82 -5.57
C ALA A 59 8.91 -0.03 -6.04
N GLY A 60 9.76 -0.41 -5.10
CA GLY A 60 10.88 -1.32 -5.37
C GLY A 60 10.39 -2.75 -5.63
N LEU A 61 11.16 -3.49 -6.44
CA LEU A 61 10.96 -4.92 -6.62
C LEU A 61 11.72 -5.71 -5.56
N GLU A 62 11.02 -6.56 -4.83
CA GLU A 62 11.58 -7.55 -3.93
C GLU A 62 11.33 -8.95 -4.52
N GLN A 63 12.38 -9.73 -4.66
CA GLN A 63 12.26 -11.11 -5.14
C GLN A 63 11.85 -12.04 -4.00
N THR A 64 10.93 -12.96 -4.27
CA THR A 64 10.43 -13.95 -3.32
C THR A 64 10.18 -15.29 -4.01
N ASP A 65 10.03 -16.37 -3.24
CA ASP A 65 9.87 -17.74 -3.75
C ASP A 65 8.41 -18.19 -3.70
N PHE A 66 7.61 -17.71 -4.65
CA PHE A 66 6.23 -18.18 -4.78
C PHE A 66 6.18 -19.63 -5.26
N MET A 67 7.08 -20.04 -6.16
CA MET A 67 7.04 -21.38 -6.75
C MET A 67 7.17 -22.50 -5.71
N HIS A 68 8.05 -22.34 -4.73
CA HIS A 68 8.34 -23.39 -3.74
C HIS A 68 7.92 -23.01 -2.31
N ALA A 69 7.76 -21.73 -2.00
CA ALA A 69 7.52 -21.26 -0.63
C ALA A 69 6.47 -20.13 -0.53
N TRP A 70 5.40 -20.17 -1.33
CA TRP A 70 4.38 -19.11 -1.39
C TRP A 70 3.77 -18.74 -0.03
N GLU A 71 3.64 -19.67 0.90
CA GLU A 71 3.14 -19.38 2.25
C GLU A 71 4.11 -18.53 3.08
N ASP A 72 5.43 -18.68 2.87
CA ASP A 72 6.43 -17.84 3.52
C ASP A 72 6.53 -16.48 2.84
N SER A 73 6.44 -16.43 1.50
CA SER A 73 6.26 -15.18 0.75
C SER A 73 5.02 -14.41 1.22
N ARG A 74 3.91 -15.12 1.46
CA ARG A 74 2.67 -14.51 1.98
C ARG A 74 2.91 -13.86 3.35
N LYS A 75 3.61 -14.54 4.27
CA LYS A 75 3.94 -14.00 5.60
C LYS A 75 4.89 -12.80 5.50
N GLN A 76 5.88 -12.86 4.62
CA GLN A 76 6.82 -11.77 4.36
C GLN A 76 6.09 -10.51 3.89
N ILE A 77 5.19 -10.65 2.90
CA ILE A 77 4.38 -9.54 2.39
C ILE A 77 3.50 -8.97 3.50
N ASN A 78 2.80 -9.82 4.25
CA ASN A 78 1.95 -9.38 5.36
C ASN A 78 2.72 -8.66 6.46
N GLY A 79 3.89 -9.17 6.85
CA GLY A 79 4.74 -8.53 7.86
C GLY A 79 5.25 -7.16 7.41
N TRP A 80 5.60 -7.02 6.13
CA TRP A 80 5.98 -5.72 5.58
C TRP A 80 4.80 -4.73 5.59
N VAL A 81 3.62 -5.15 5.13
CA VAL A 81 2.40 -4.32 5.16
C VAL A 81 2.02 -3.91 6.57
N GLU A 82 2.09 -4.84 7.52
CA GLU A 82 1.81 -4.58 8.93
C GLU A 82 2.76 -3.51 9.49
N GLY A 83 4.06 -3.63 9.22
CA GLY A 83 5.07 -2.64 9.62
C GLY A 83 4.81 -1.27 9.00
N MET A 84 4.46 -1.20 7.71
CA MET A 84 4.18 0.06 7.02
C MET A 84 2.89 0.74 7.45
N THR A 85 1.99 0.01 8.13
CA THR A 85 0.66 0.50 8.53
C THR A 85 0.50 0.61 10.04
N GLU A 86 1.60 0.72 10.79
CA GLU A 86 1.58 0.85 12.26
C GLU A 86 0.79 -0.29 12.94
N GLY A 87 0.89 -1.50 12.40
CA GLY A 87 0.19 -2.68 12.89
C GLY A 87 -1.32 -2.71 12.61
N LYS A 88 -1.86 -1.80 11.78
CA LYS A 88 -3.30 -1.69 11.52
C LYS A 88 -3.82 -2.62 10.44
N ILE A 89 -3.01 -2.89 9.41
CA ILE A 89 -3.35 -3.85 8.38
C ILE A 89 -2.55 -5.12 8.61
N GLN A 90 -3.19 -6.07 9.29
CA GLN A 90 -2.65 -7.40 9.52
C GLN A 90 -3.25 -8.38 8.50
N ASN A 91 -2.46 -9.34 8.05
CA ASN A 91 -2.92 -10.41 7.17
C ASN A 91 -3.63 -9.94 5.88
N LEU A 92 -3.08 -8.91 5.22
CA LEU A 92 -3.60 -8.41 3.92
C LEU A 92 -3.88 -9.57 2.95
N LEU A 93 -2.93 -10.49 2.84
CA LEU A 93 -3.05 -11.73 2.08
C LEU A 93 -3.43 -12.88 3.01
N VAL A 94 -4.69 -13.31 2.93
CA VAL A 94 -5.18 -14.50 3.61
C VAL A 94 -4.64 -15.78 2.97
N LYS A 95 -4.66 -16.90 3.70
CA LYS A 95 -4.20 -18.20 3.20
C LYS A 95 -4.95 -18.58 1.91
N GLY A 96 -4.24 -19.19 0.97
CA GLY A 96 -4.80 -19.63 -0.32
C GLY A 96 -4.94 -18.53 -1.39
N ILE A 97 -4.60 -17.27 -1.09
CA ILE A 97 -4.53 -16.21 -2.10
C ILE A 97 -3.30 -16.35 -3.00
N LEU A 98 -2.19 -16.83 -2.42
CA LEU A 98 -0.96 -17.10 -3.16
C LEU A 98 -0.79 -18.60 -3.37
N ASP A 99 -0.17 -18.95 -4.49
CA ASP A 99 0.16 -20.32 -4.87
C ASP A 99 1.46 -20.36 -5.69
N SER A 100 1.87 -21.58 -6.08
CA SER A 100 3.07 -21.80 -6.89
C SER A 100 3.01 -21.23 -8.31
N LYS A 101 1.84 -20.75 -8.77
CA LYS A 101 1.65 -20.10 -10.06
C LYS A 101 1.74 -18.57 -9.97
N THR A 102 1.80 -18.02 -8.77
CA THR A 102 1.98 -16.58 -8.56
C THR A 102 3.34 -16.14 -9.13
N ARG A 103 3.35 -15.00 -9.84
CA ARG A 103 4.55 -14.44 -10.50
C ARG A 103 4.88 -13.03 -10.05
N LEU A 104 3.87 -12.21 -9.80
CA LEU A 104 4.04 -10.83 -9.37
C LEU A 104 2.85 -10.43 -8.49
N VAL A 105 3.13 -9.83 -7.34
CA VAL A 105 2.14 -9.21 -6.45
C VAL A 105 2.45 -7.73 -6.36
N LEU A 106 1.46 -6.89 -6.65
CA LEU A 106 1.54 -5.44 -6.51
C LEU A 106 0.82 -5.05 -5.22
N VAL A 107 1.54 -4.41 -4.31
CA VAL A 107 1.00 -4.02 -3.01
C VAL A 107 0.95 -2.50 -2.92
N ASN A 108 -0.22 -1.98 -2.56
CA ASN A 108 -0.42 -0.60 -2.12
C ASN A 108 -1.10 -0.64 -0.74
N ALA A 109 -0.50 0.03 0.25
CA ALA A 109 -1.09 0.20 1.56
C ALA A 109 -1.01 1.68 1.98
N ILE A 110 -2.08 2.17 2.62
CA ILE A 110 -2.18 3.56 3.06
C ILE A 110 -2.59 3.58 4.53
N TYR A 111 -1.86 4.36 5.33
CA TYR A 111 -2.16 4.60 6.74
C TYR A 111 -2.17 6.10 7.03
N PHE A 112 -3.22 6.57 7.69
CA PHE A 112 -3.38 7.96 8.09
C PHE A 112 -3.70 8.08 9.58
N LYS A 113 -3.02 8.98 10.26
CA LYS A 113 -3.30 9.40 11.63
C LYS A 113 -2.99 10.88 11.79
N GLY A 114 -4.04 11.69 11.87
CA GLY A 114 -3.95 13.12 12.13
C GLY A 114 -4.64 13.51 13.43
N ASN A 115 -4.20 14.62 14.02
CA ASN A 115 -4.98 15.31 15.03
C ASN A 115 -5.94 16.27 14.33
N TRP A 116 -7.18 16.33 14.80
CA TRP A 116 -8.07 17.41 14.42
C TRP A 116 -7.46 18.76 14.84
N GLU A 117 -7.58 19.77 13.98
CA GLU A 117 -7.19 21.14 14.31
C GLU A 117 -7.99 21.66 15.52
N LYS A 118 -9.28 21.32 15.56
CA LYS A 118 -10.17 21.54 16.72
C LYS A 118 -10.62 20.19 17.26
N GLN A 119 -9.99 19.75 18.35
CA GLN A 119 -10.31 18.46 18.95
C GLN A 119 -11.66 18.48 19.67
N PHE A 120 -12.34 17.33 19.67
CA PHE A 120 -13.53 17.12 20.47
C PHE A 120 -13.15 17.02 21.95
N ASP A 121 -13.99 17.59 22.82
CA ASP A 121 -13.88 17.40 24.25
C ASP A 121 -14.32 15.98 24.61
N LYS A 122 -13.39 15.18 25.13
CA LYS A 122 -13.64 13.79 25.52
C LYS A 122 -14.73 13.68 26.59
N GLY A 123 -14.85 14.68 27.48
CA GLY A 123 -15.89 14.70 28.53
C GLY A 123 -17.31 14.91 27.99
N LYS A 124 -17.43 15.33 26.72
CA LYS A 124 -18.72 15.50 26.04
C LYS A 124 -19.05 14.34 25.09
N THR A 125 -18.19 13.32 25.02
CA THR A 125 -18.47 12.12 24.22
C THR A 125 -19.38 11.20 25.02
N VAL A 126 -20.58 10.96 24.50
CA VAL A 126 -21.59 10.09 25.11
C VAL A 126 -22.07 9.05 24.11
N GLU A 127 -22.48 7.89 24.60
CA GLU A 127 -23.07 6.83 23.78
C GLU A 127 -24.44 7.28 23.26
N LEU A 128 -24.67 7.12 21.96
CA LEU A 128 -25.93 7.44 21.29
C LEU A 128 -26.25 6.36 20.25
N PRO A 129 -27.54 6.11 19.95
CA PRO A 129 -27.91 5.19 18.87
C PRO A 129 -27.34 5.63 17.51
N PHE A 130 -26.58 4.75 16.86
CA PHE A 130 -26.15 4.94 15.47
C PHE A 130 -27.17 4.30 14.54
N GLN A 131 -27.80 5.09 13.68
CA GLN A 131 -28.79 4.59 12.73
C GLN A 131 -28.11 3.93 11.54
N ILE A 132 -28.17 2.59 11.48
CA ILE A 132 -27.52 1.77 10.44
C ILE A 132 -28.34 1.77 9.12
N ASN A 133 -29.66 1.98 9.20
CA ASN A 133 -30.57 1.98 8.05
C ASN A 133 -31.69 3.03 8.22
N LYS A 134 -32.30 3.43 7.09
CA LYS A 134 -33.46 4.34 7.09
C LYS A 134 -34.69 3.68 7.68
#